data_AF-A0A6V7LA64-F1
#
_entry.id   AF-A0A6V7LA64-F1
#
_cell.length_a   1.000
_cell.length_b   1.000
_cell.length_c   1.000
_cell.angle_alpha   90.00
_cell.angle_beta   90.00
_cell.angle_gamma   90.00
#
_symmetry.space_group_name_H-M   'P 1'
#
loop_
_entity.id
_entity.type
_entity.pdbx_description
1 polymer ?
#
loop_
_entity_poly.entity_id
_entity_poly.type
_entity_poly.pdbx_seq_one_letter_code
_entity_poly.pdbx_strand_id
1 'polypeptide(L)' 'FFAAGAGFDPNPPKPVDFHVDRPFYYAIIKTVYGENNTGVVLFEGHYKSHQ' A
#
# COMPACT_ATOMS: atom_id res chain seq x y z
N PHE A 1 21.93 -27.27 -7.54
CA PHE A 1 21.59 -27.16 -6.12
C PHE A 1 20.78 -25.88 -5.93
N PHE A 2 19.47 -25.96 -5.64
CA PHE A 2 18.65 -24.79 -5.33
C PHE A 2 18.40 -24.79 -3.82
N ALA A 3 18.81 -23.72 -3.14
CA ALA A 3 18.49 -23.53 -1.73
C ALA A 3 17.01 -23.14 -1.61
N ALA A 4 16.18 -24.10 -1.23
CA ALA A 4 14.86 -23.82 -0.68
C ALA A 4 15.06 -23.18 0.69
N GLY A 5 14.75 -21.88 0.83
CA GLY A 5 15.05 -21.20 2.10
C GLY A 5 14.56 -19.75 2.22
N ALA A 6 13.54 -19.33 1.48
CA ALA A 6 12.76 -18.18 1.92
C ALA A 6 11.84 -18.68 3.04
N GLY A 7 12.16 -18.33 4.28
CA GLY A 7 11.52 -18.83 5.49
C GLY A 7 9.99 -18.73 5.44
N PHE A 8 9.33 -19.87 5.55
CA PHE A 8 7.92 -19.95 5.89
C PHE A 8 7.79 -19.56 7.37
N ASP A 9 7.29 -18.36 7.65
CA ASP A 9 6.87 -18.01 9.01
C ASP A 9 5.49 -18.66 9.26
N PRO A 10 5.39 -19.65 10.17
CA PRO A 10 4.12 -20.28 10.49
C PRO A 10 3.12 -19.31 11.17
N ASN A 11 3.58 -18.15 11.62
CA ASN A 11 2.77 -17.13 12.26
C ASN A 11 2.66 -15.90 11.36
N PRO A 12 1.66 -15.81 10.48
CA PRO A 12 1.43 -14.59 9.72
C PRO A 12 1.20 -13.40 10.68
N PRO A 13 1.66 -12.19 10.32
CA PRO A 13 1.35 -11.00 11.10
C PRO A 13 -0.15 -10.87 11.34
N LYS A 14 -0.54 -10.44 12.55
CA LYS A 14 -1.95 -10.18 12.84
C LYS A 14 -2.47 -9.08 11.90
N PRO A 15 -3.64 -9.27 11.27
CA PRO A 15 -4.27 -8.21 10.48
C PRO A 15 -4.47 -6.95 11.32
N VAL A 16 -4.29 -5.79 10.69
CA VAL A 16 -4.58 -4.48 11.28
C VAL A 16 -5.82 -3.93 10.62
N ASP A 17 -6.83 -3.59 11.42
CA ASP A 17 -8.06 -3.00 10.91
C ASP A 17 -7.81 -1.55 10.49
N PHE A 18 -8.10 -1.23 9.22
CA PHE A 18 -7.96 0.10 8.65
C PHE A 18 -9.33 0.74 8.43
N HIS A 19 -9.77 1.54 9.41
CA HIS A 19 -11.08 2.21 9.39
C HIS A 19 -11.04 3.51 8.56
N VAL A 20 -11.93 3.60 7.56
CA VAL A 20 -12.05 4.74 6.63
C VAL A 20 -13.42 5.42 6.79
N ASP A 21 -13.90 5.49 8.02
CA ASP A 21 -15.22 6.00 8.42
C ASP A 21 -15.24 7.51 8.73
N ARG A 22 -14.09 8.18 8.58
CA ARG A 22 -13.90 9.62 8.81
C ARG A 22 -13.07 10.24 7.68
N PRO A 23 -13.07 11.59 7.53
CA PRO A 23 -12.33 12.24 6.44
C PRO A 23 -10.87 11.79 6.36
N PHE A 24 -10.42 11.47 5.15
CA PHE A 24 -9.08 10.94 4.88
C PHE A 24 -8.49 11.53 3.61
N TYR A 25 -7.16 11.54 3.54
CA TYR A 25 -6.42 11.87 2.32
C TYR A 25 -6.12 10.59 1.53
N TYR A 26 -6.17 10.66 0.20
CA TYR A 26 -5.78 9.57 -0.68
C TYR A 26 -4.95 10.07 -1.85
N ALA A 27 -4.10 9.19 -2.38
CA ALA A 27 -3.37 9.39 -3.62
C ALA A 27 -3.37 8.10 -4.45
N ILE A 28 -3.54 8.25 -5.76
CA ILE A 28 -3.41 7.18 -6.75
C ILE A 28 -2.06 7.35 -7.41
N ILE A 29 -1.16 6.38 -7.20
CA ILE A 29 0.23 6.44 -7.66
C ILE A 29 0.43 5.43 -8.78
N LYS A 30 0.98 5.88 -9.92
CA LYS A 30 1.48 4.99 -10.97
C LYS A 30 2.93 4.66 -10.68
N THR A 31 3.20 3.39 -10.42
CA THR A 31 4.57 2.89 -10.35
C THR A 31 5.20 2.97 -11.73
N VAL A 32 6.33 3.67 -11.84
CA VAL A 32 7.18 3.67 -13.03
C VAL A 32 8.35 2.76 -12.72
N TYR A 33 8.33 1.58 -13.34
CA TYR A 33 9.41 0.62 -13.20
C TYR A 33 10.65 1.17 -13.92
N GLY A 34 11.71 1.40 -13.16
CA GLY A 34 12.99 1.94 -13.58
C GLY A 34 14.00 1.78 -12.43
N GLU A 35 15.23 2.28 -12.63
CA GLU A 35 16.36 2.04 -11.72
C GLU A 35 16.10 2.47 -10.26
N ASN A 36 15.15 3.39 -10.02
CA ASN A 36 14.82 3.94 -8.71
C ASN A 36 13.38 3.66 -8.24
N ASN A 37 12.63 2.75 -8.90
CA ASN A 37 11.21 2.44 -8.58
C ASN A 37 10.39 3.68 -8.18
N THR A 38 10.39 4.70 -9.05
CA THR A 38 9.74 5.97 -8.75
C THR A 38 8.24 5.88 -9.01
N GLY A 39 7.44 6.50 -8.13
CA GLY A 39 6.01 6.65 -8.30
C GLY A 39 5.66 8.03 -8.82
N VAL A 40 4.73 8.12 -9.77
CA VAL A 40 4.12 9.39 -10.20
C VAL A 40 2.71 9.47 -9.64
N VAL A 41 2.38 10.56 -8.94
CA VAL A 41 1.01 10.81 -8.48
C VAL A 41 0.14 11.11 -9.69
N LEU A 42 -0.90 10.30 -9.91
CA LEU A 42 -1.89 10.51 -10.95
C LEU A 42 -3.04 11.39 -10.44
N PHE A 43 -3.52 11.09 -9.24
CA PHE A 43 -4.61 11.79 -8.59
C PHE A 43 -4.35 11.85 -7.10
N GLU A 44 -4.81 12.92 -6.45
CA GLU A 44 -4.82 13.03 -5.00
C GLU A 44 -6.04 13.84 -4.54
N GLY A 45 -6.44 13.64 -3.30
CA GLY A 45 -7.60 14.33 -2.77
C GLY A 45 -7.82 14.13 -1.28
N HIS A 46 -8.71 14.95 -0.74
CA HIS A 46 -9.26 14.78 0.60
C HIS A 46 -10.72 14.37 0.46
N TYR A 47 -11.06 13.16 0.89
CA TYR A 47 -12.45 12.79 1.02
C TYR A 47 -13.00 13.42 2.29
N LYS A 48 -13.84 14.44 2.12
CA LYS A 48 -14.59 15.09 3.18
C LYS A 48 -16.04 14.61 3.07
N SER A 49 -16.60 14.15 4.17
CA SER A 49 -18.03 13.84 4.25
C SER A 49 -18.83 15.06 3.78
N HIS A 50 -19.68 14.88 2.76
CA HIS A 50 -20.69 15.87 2.41
C HIS A 50 -21.86 15.65 3.37
N GLN A 51 -21.86 16.42 4.46
CA GLN A 51 -23.09 16.66 5.22
C GLN A 51 -24.05 17.52 4.42
#